data_AF-A0A445CWX5-F1
#
_entry.id   AF-A0A445CWX5-F1
#
_cell.length_a   1.000
_cell.length_b   1.000
_cell.length_c   1.000
_cell.angle_alpha   90.00
_cell.angle_beta   90.00
_cell.angle_gamma   90.00
#
_symmetry.space_group_name_H-M   'P 1'
#
loop_
_entity.id
_entity.type
_entity.pdbx_description
1 polymer ?
#
loop_
_entity_poly.entity_id
_entity_poly.type
_entity_poly.pdbx_seq_one_letter_code
_entity_poly.pdbx_strand_id
1 'polypeptide(L)'
;MSSVHVVSKELIHQGMRMLKYLPVNIVDSVITFVANIKFGDLSPFGIRRPNKGPFYLKEAAGRSPILDVGTIAKIKDGSIKVIPSHIMRIENNKVIFGNNTEKEFDAIMFATGYKSVANKWLKDNYKYVLNEDGMPKNAFPKHWKGEHGLYCAGLSRRGLFGVKFDAEAIADDINRNLHY
;
A
#
# COMPACT_ATOMS: atom_id res chain seq x y z
N MET A 1 13.94 -9.85 -1.22
CA MET A 1 13.17 -9.31 -2.37
C MET A 1 11.73 -9.07 -1.94
N SER A 2 11.15 -7.92 -2.27
CA SER A 2 9.76 -7.65 -1.94
C SER A 2 8.81 -8.45 -2.86
N SER A 3 7.98 -9.32 -2.29
CA SER A 3 6.95 -10.06 -3.03
C SER A 3 5.71 -9.18 -3.23
N VAL A 4 5.10 -9.11 -4.40
CA VAL A 4 3.93 -8.23 -4.64
C VAL A 4 2.85 -8.96 -5.44
N HIS A 5 1.59 -8.63 -5.15
CA HIS A 5 0.47 -9.04 -5.99
C HIS A 5 0.33 -8.07 -7.16
N VAL A 6 0.01 -8.61 -8.32
CA VAL A 6 -0.31 -7.84 -9.53
C VAL A 6 -1.73 -8.19 -9.96
N VAL A 7 -2.55 -7.17 -10.16
CA VAL A 7 -3.99 -7.30 -10.45
C VAL A 7 -4.39 -6.20 -11.42
N SER A 8 -5.49 -6.37 -12.17
CA SER A 8 -6.07 -5.25 -12.93
C SER A 8 -7.07 -4.47 -12.10
N LYS A 9 -7.42 -3.29 -12.59
CA LYS A 9 -8.45 -2.43 -11.98
C LYS A 9 -9.78 -3.17 -11.82
N GLU A 10 -10.19 -3.93 -12.81
CA GLU A 10 -11.47 -4.68 -12.81
C GLU A 10 -11.48 -5.73 -11.70
N LEU A 11 -10.38 -6.48 -11.54
CA LEU A 11 -10.27 -7.50 -10.49
C LEU A 11 -10.41 -6.87 -9.10
N ILE A 12 -9.78 -5.72 -8.87
CA ILE A 12 -9.94 -5.02 -7.59
C ILE A 12 -11.38 -4.57 -7.36
N HIS A 13 -12.06 -4.02 -8.36
CA HIS A 13 -13.47 -3.66 -8.22
C HIS A 13 -14.36 -4.87 -7.91
N GLN A 14 -14.14 -6.01 -8.58
CA GLN A 14 -14.89 -7.22 -8.28
C GLN A 14 -14.58 -7.75 -6.89
N GLY A 15 -13.31 -7.78 -6.48
CA GLY A 15 -12.93 -8.19 -5.13
C GLY A 15 -13.57 -7.31 -4.06
N MET A 16 -13.57 -5.99 -4.23
CA MET A 16 -14.26 -5.06 -3.32
C MET A 16 -15.78 -5.30 -3.26
N ARG A 17 -16.41 -5.68 -4.36
CA ARG A 17 -17.84 -6.06 -4.37
C ARG A 17 -18.07 -7.38 -3.63
N MET A 18 -17.22 -8.38 -3.86
CA MET A 18 -17.30 -9.69 -3.20
C MET A 18 -17.12 -9.59 -1.69
N LEU A 19 -16.22 -8.72 -1.21
CA LEU A 19 -15.97 -8.49 0.22
C LEU A 19 -17.22 -8.03 1.00
N LYS A 20 -18.26 -7.54 0.33
CA LYS A 20 -19.54 -7.20 0.97
C LYS A 20 -20.33 -8.43 1.41
N TYR A 21 -20.06 -9.59 0.81
CA TYR A 21 -20.86 -10.80 0.96
C TYR A 21 -20.04 -12.04 1.31
N LEU A 22 -18.72 -12.02 1.11
CA LEU A 22 -17.83 -13.16 1.25
C LEU A 22 -16.65 -12.86 2.19
N PRO A 23 -16.20 -13.85 2.99
CA PRO A 23 -14.97 -13.78 3.76
C PRO A 23 -13.72 -13.44 2.93
N VAL A 24 -12.79 -12.67 3.52
CA VAL A 24 -11.57 -12.16 2.85
C VAL A 24 -10.69 -13.27 2.26
N ASN A 25 -10.59 -14.42 2.92
CA ASN A 25 -9.82 -15.57 2.44
C ASN A 25 -10.39 -16.17 1.15
N ILE A 26 -11.72 -16.22 1.02
CA ILE A 26 -12.39 -16.70 -0.20
C ILE A 26 -12.15 -15.70 -1.33
N VAL A 27 -12.35 -14.41 -1.06
CA VAL A 27 -12.12 -13.35 -2.06
C VAL A 27 -10.67 -13.35 -2.52
N ASP A 28 -9.71 -13.43 -1.60
CA ASP A 28 -8.28 -13.47 -1.91
C ASP A 28 -7.91 -14.67 -2.77
N SER A 29 -8.46 -15.85 -2.48
CA SER A 29 -8.26 -17.06 -3.31
C SER A 29 -8.77 -16.87 -4.73
N VAL A 30 -10.01 -16.38 -4.89
CA VAL A 30 -10.62 -16.14 -6.21
C VAL A 30 -9.82 -15.11 -6.99
N ILE A 31 -9.50 -13.97 -6.37
CA ILE A 31 -8.77 -12.88 -7.04
C ILE A 31 -7.37 -13.31 -7.43
N THR A 32 -6.68 -14.05 -6.56
CA THR A 32 -5.36 -14.59 -6.85
C THR A 32 -5.40 -15.60 -8.00
N PHE A 33 -6.41 -16.46 -8.04
CA PHE A 33 -6.59 -17.43 -9.11
C PHE A 33 -6.84 -16.75 -10.47
N VAL A 34 -7.77 -15.80 -10.53
CA VAL A 34 -8.06 -15.07 -11.78
C VAL A 34 -6.87 -14.22 -12.21
N ALA A 35 -6.16 -13.59 -11.28
CA ALA A 35 -4.92 -12.89 -11.57
C ALA A 35 -3.85 -13.84 -12.14
N ASN A 36 -3.76 -15.08 -11.65
CA ASN A 36 -2.85 -16.08 -12.17
C ASN A 36 -3.20 -16.50 -13.60
N ILE A 37 -4.49 -16.65 -13.92
CA ILE A 37 -4.93 -16.91 -15.30
C ILE A 37 -4.53 -15.75 -16.22
N LYS A 38 -4.75 -14.51 -15.77
CA LYS A 38 -4.50 -13.31 -16.59
C LYS A 38 -3.01 -13.03 -16.81
N PHE A 39 -2.20 -13.11 -15.76
CA PHE A 39 -0.80 -12.68 -15.79
C PHE A 39 0.19 -13.85 -15.86
N GLY A 40 -0.22 -15.08 -15.55
CA GLY A 40 0.67 -16.24 -15.44
C GLY A 40 1.62 -16.15 -14.25
N ASP A 41 2.63 -17.04 -14.24
CA ASP A 41 3.73 -16.96 -13.30
C ASP A 41 4.72 -15.85 -13.71
N LEU A 42 4.95 -14.90 -12.80
CA LEU A 42 5.87 -13.78 -12.99
C LEU A 42 7.22 -13.99 -12.31
N SER A 43 7.41 -15.14 -11.64
CA SER A 43 8.66 -15.48 -10.95
C SER A 43 9.89 -15.49 -11.86
N PRO A 44 9.82 -15.95 -13.14
CA PRO A 44 10.94 -15.83 -14.08
C PRO A 44 11.38 -14.39 -14.34
N PHE A 45 10.46 -13.43 -14.19
CA PHE A 45 10.74 -11.99 -14.34
C PHE A 45 11.12 -11.32 -13.01
N GLY A 46 11.38 -12.10 -11.95
CA GLY A 46 11.78 -11.58 -10.64
C GLY A 46 10.63 -11.04 -9.78
N ILE A 47 9.37 -11.15 -10.23
CA ILE A 47 8.20 -10.71 -9.47
C ILE A 47 7.58 -11.93 -8.78
N ARG A 48 7.80 -12.04 -7.46
CA ARG A 48 7.25 -13.13 -6.67
C ARG A 48 5.95 -12.73 -5.99
N ARG A 49 4.97 -13.63 -6.02
CA ARG A 49 3.69 -13.44 -5.32
C ARG A 49 3.86 -13.67 -3.80
N PRO A 50 3.27 -12.85 -2.92
CA PRO A 50 3.20 -13.13 -1.49
C PRO A 50 2.33 -14.35 -1.17
N ASN A 51 2.59 -15.01 -0.05
CA ASN A 51 1.79 -16.15 0.43
C ASN A 51 0.40 -15.75 0.96
N LYS A 52 0.27 -14.51 1.45
CA LYS A 52 -1.00 -13.94 1.92
C LYS A 52 -1.65 -13.17 0.77
N GLY A 53 -2.98 -13.19 0.70
CA GLY A 53 -3.71 -12.57 -0.41
C GLY A 53 -3.71 -11.04 -0.40
N PRO A 54 -4.07 -10.41 -1.54
CA PRO A 54 -3.96 -8.98 -1.73
C PRO A 54 -4.85 -8.14 -0.79
N PHE A 55 -6.08 -8.57 -0.51
CA PHE A 55 -6.99 -7.85 0.37
C PHE A 55 -6.60 -8.03 1.84
N TYR A 56 -6.22 -9.25 2.25
CA TYR A 56 -5.67 -9.46 3.59
C TYR A 56 -4.43 -8.60 3.85
N LEU A 57 -3.48 -8.55 2.91
CA LEU A 57 -2.26 -7.74 3.05
C LEU A 57 -2.58 -6.23 3.08
N LYS A 58 -3.59 -5.80 2.32
CA LYS A 58 -4.06 -4.42 2.35
C LYS A 58 -4.63 -4.05 3.71
N GLU A 59 -5.42 -4.92 4.31
CA GLU A 59 -6.04 -4.69 5.61
C GLU A 59 -5.02 -4.77 6.76
N ALA A 60 -4.23 -5.85 6.81
CA ALA A 60 -3.33 -6.12 7.92
C ALA A 60 -2.08 -5.22 7.93
N ALA A 61 -1.55 -4.87 6.76
CA ALA A 61 -0.28 -4.15 6.63
C ALA A 61 -0.36 -2.86 5.80
N GLY A 62 -1.55 -2.46 5.33
CA GLY A 62 -1.71 -1.31 4.44
C GLY A 62 -1.14 -1.53 3.03
N ARG A 63 -0.72 -2.76 2.70
CA ARG A 63 0.04 -3.07 1.50
C ARG A 63 -0.87 -3.39 0.32
N SER A 64 -1.05 -2.41 -0.57
CA SER A 64 -1.85 -2.59 -1.79
C SER A 64 -1.15 -3.48 -2.82
N PRO A 65 -1.92 -4.23 -3.64
CA PRO A 65 -1.38 -4.84 -4.85
C PRO A 65 -1.06 -3.77 -5.91
N ILE A 66 -0.20 -4.13 -6.86
CA ILE A 66 0.07 -3.31 -8.05
C ILE A 66 -1.11 -3.43 -9.01
N LEU A 67 -1.65 -2.28 -9.41
CA LEU A 67 -2.61 -2.18 -10.49
C LEU A 67 -1.86 -2.16 -11.82
N ASP A 68 -1.90 -3.26 -12.56
CA ASP A 68 -1.31 -3.31 -13.88
C ASP A 68 -2.18 -2.61 -14.91
N VAL A 69 -1.54 -1.77 -15.72
CA VAL A 69 -2.13 -1.02 -16.84
C VAL A 69 -1.38 -1.29 -18.15
N GLY A 70 -0.62 -2.39 -18.23
CA GLY A 70 0.24 -2.75 -19.37
C GLY A 70 1.73 -2.87 -19.04
N THR A 71 2.12 -2.67 -17.77
CA THR A 71 3.51 -2.82 -17.32
C THR A 71 3.97 -4.27 -17.42
N ILE A 72 3.11 -5.24 -17.06
CA ILE A 72 3.45 -6.67 -17.17
C ILE A 72 3.70 -7.09 -18.61
N ALA A 73 2.93 -6.56 -19.57
CA ALA A 73 3.17 -6.84 -20.99
C ALA A 73 4.58 -6.38 -21.42
N LYS A 74 4.94 -5.14 -21.04
CA LYS A 74 6.28 -4.58 -21.29
C LYS A 74 7.41 -5.31 -20.56
N ILE A 75 7.12 -5.94 -19.42
CA ILE A 75 8.11 -6.80 -18.73
C ILE A 75 8.30 -8.10 -19.52
N LYS A 76 7.20 -8.71 -20.00
CA LYS A 76 7.24 -9.97 -20.75
C LYS A 76 7.90 -9.81 -22.12
N ASP A 77 7.70 -8.69 -22.81
CA ASP A 77 8.34 -8.41 -24.10
C ASP A 77 9.79 -7.89 -23.99
N GLY A 78 10.27 -7.64 -22.77
CA GLY A 78 11.64 -7.22 -22.49
C GLY A 78 11.89 -5.71 -22.58
N SER A 79 10.88 -4.90 -22.90
CA SER A 79 10.97 -3.44 -22.89
C SER A 79 11.23 -2.87 -21.50
N ILE A 80 10.76 -3.56 -20.44
CA ILE A 80 11.06 -3.24 -19.04
C ILE A 80 11.80 -4.43 -18.41
N LYS A 81 13.04 -4.20 -17.98
CA LYS A 81 13.85 -5.21 -17.31
C LYS A 81 13.79 -5.05 -15.80
N VAL A 82 13.21 -6.04 -15.12
CA VAL A 82 13.23 -6.12 -13.65
C VAL A 82 14.59 -6.67 -13.23
N ILE A 83 15.25 -5.97 -12.30
CA ILE A 83 16.50 -6.44 -11.69
C ILE A 83 16.13 -6.97 -10.30
N PRO A 84 16.14 -8.30 -10.08
CA PRO A 84 15.75 -8.88 -8.80
C PRO A 84 16.91 -8.79 -7.81
N SER A 85 17.33 -7.58 -7.47
CA SER A 85 18.39 -7.31 -6.52
C SER A 85 18.18 -5.95 -5.86
N HIS A 86 18.68 -5.77 -4.65
CA HIS A 86 18.69 -4.45 -4.02
C HIS A 86 19.81 -3.59 -4.62
N ILE A 87 19.63 -2.28 -4.59
CA ILE A 87 20.70 -1.34 -4.92
C ILE A 87 21.66 -1.31 -3.74
N MET A 88 22.95 -1.62 -3.96
CA MET A 88 23.98 -1.48 -2.93
C MET A 88 24.49 -0.04 -2.87
N ARG A 89 24.85 0.51 -4.03
CA ARG A 89 25.39 1.87 -4.14
C ARG A 89 25.18 2.42 -5.55
N ILE A 90 25.21 3.74 -5.63
CA ILE A 90 25.12 4.51 -6.88
C ILE A 90 26.40 5.35 -6.95
N GLU A 91 27.13 5.22 -8.05
CA GLU A 91 28.38 5.92 -8.32
C GLU A 91 28.24 6.66 -9.65
N ASN A 92 28.03 7.98 -9.61
CA ASN A 92 27.71 8.79 -10.78
C ASN A 92 26.50 8.24 -11.56
N ASN A 93 26.69 7.79 -12.79
CA ASN A 93 25.67 7.16 -13.64
C ASN A 93 25.60 5.64 -13.50
N LYS A 94 26.46 5.02 -12.67
CA LYS A 94 26.54 3.57 -12.47
C LYS A 94 25.80 3.15 -11.21
N VAL A 95 24.96 2.13 -11.32
CA VAL A 95 24.27 1.48 -10.20
C VAL A 95 24.84 0.09 -9.99
N ILE A 96 25.26 -0.17 -8.76
CA ILE A 96 25.83 -1.44 -8.33
C ILE A 96 24.79 -2.17 -7.49
N PHE A 97 24.42 -3.37 -7.93
CA PHE A 97 23.38 -4.19 -7.32
C PHE A 97 23.97 -5.23 -6.37
N GLY A 98 23.14 -5.75 -5.45
CA GLY A 98 23.53 -6.74 -4.44
C GLY A 98 24.04 -8.09 -4.94
N ASN A 99 23.98 -8.32 -6.26
CA ASN A 99 24.52 -9.48 -6.94
C ASN A 99 25.82 -9.14 -7.70
N ASN A 100 26.47 -8.03 -7.36
CA ASN A 100 27.66 -7.49 -8.02
C ASN A 100 27.49 -7.17 -9.51
N THR A 101 26.24 -7.10 -10.00
CA THR A 101 25.98 -6.58 -11.35
C THR A 101 26.10 -5.07 -11.33
N GLU A 102 26.69 -4.52 -12.38
CA GLU A 102 26.80 -3.08 -12.61
C GLU A 102 26.02 -2.69 -13.87
N LYS A 103 25.31 -1.56 -13.83
CA LYS A 103 24.64 -0.99 -15.00
C LYS A 103 24.72 0.52 -14.97
N GLU A 104 24.81 1.11 -16.15
CA GLU A 104 24.76 2.56 -16.32
C GLU A 104 23.34 3.02 -16.68
N PHE A 105 22.97 4.20 -16.20
CA PHE A 105 21.67 4.83 -16.41
C PHE A 105 21.84 6.33 -16.66
N ASP A 106 21.15 6.86 -17.67
CA ASP A 106 21.13 8.31 -17.94
C ASP A 106 20.34 9.08 -16.89
N ALA A 107 19.36 8.43 -16.25
CA ALA A 107 18.53 9.01 -15.21
C ALA A 107 18.12 7.96 -14.17
N ILE A 108 18.00 8.38 -12.91
CA ILE A 108 17.54 7.55 -11.79
C ILE A 108 16.35 8.24 -11.12
N MET A 109 15.22 7.55 -11.05
CA MET A 109 13.99 8.03 -10.40
C MET A 109 13.65 7.20 -9.17
N PHE A 110 13.61 7.84 -7.99
CA PHE A 110 13.22 7.18 -6.74
C PHE A 110 11.70 7.20 -6.55
N ALA A 111 11.04 6.11 -6.95
CA ALA A 111 9.61 5.88 -6.69
C ALA A 111 9.37 5.13 -5.36
N THR A 112 10.05 5.54 -4.28
CA THR A 112 10.08 4.81 -2.98
C THR A 112 8.96 5.18 -2.01
N GLY A 113 7.98 5.98 -2.45
CA GLY A 113 6.81 6.37 -1.67
C GLY A 113 7.02 7.62 -0.80
N TYR A 114 6.13 7.81 0.17
CA TYR A 114 6.07 9.00 1.02
C TYR A 114 6.06 8.62 2.51
N LYS A 115 6.49 9.54 3.36
CA LYS A 115 6.37 9.46 4.83
C LYS A 115 5.53 10.62 5.36
N SER A 116 4.80 10.39 6.45
CA SER A 116 4.08 11.46 7.14
C SER A 116 5.09 12.45 7.75
N VAL A 117 4.76 13.74 7.69
CA VAL A 117 5.52 14.81 8.38
C VAL A 117 4.75 15.35 9.59
N ALA A 118 3.65 14.69 9.97
CA ALA A 118 2.76 15.15 11.04
C ALA A 118 3.49 15.42 12.35
N ASN A 119 4.42 14.55 12.74
CA ASN A 119 5.24 14.71 13.95
C ASN A 119 6.19 15.91 13.93
N LYS A 120 6.42 16.56 12.77
CA LYS A 120 7.30 17.73 12.67
C LYS A 120 6.58 19.04 12.99
N TRP A 121 5.27 19.10 12.79
CA TRP A 121 4.48 20.31 12.99
C TRP A 121 3.45 20.18 14.12
N LEU A 122 3.01 18.96 14.43
CA LEU A 122 2.10 18.71 15.56
C LEU A 122 2.87 18.87 16.87
N LYS A 123 2.42 19.81 17.71
CA LYS A 123 3.07 20.15 18.99
C LYS A 123 3.02 18.99 19.99
N ASP A 124 4.00 18.99 20.89
CA ASP A 124 4.27 17.91 21.85
C ASP A 124 3.08 17.50 22.71
N ASN A 125 2.23 18.45 23.09
CA ASN A 125 1.03 18.19 23.88
C ASN A 125 0.00 17.29 23.16
N TYR A 126 0.20 17.01 21.87
CA TYR A 126 -0.67 16.19 21.04
C TYR A 126 0.05 14.97 20.43
N LYS A 127 1.30 14.70 20.83
CA LYS A 127 2.12 13.56 20.35
C LYS A 127 1.55 12.20 20.75
N TYR A 128 0.58 12.13 21.66
CA TYR A 128 -0.02 10.86 22.08
C TYR A 128 -0.89 10.22 21.00
N VAL A 129 -1.34 11.00 20.01
CA VAL A 129 -2.24 10.51 18.94
C VAL A 129 -1.49 9.78 17.82
N LEU A 130 -0.23 10.16 17.54
CA LEU A 130 0.57 9.64 16.44
C LEU A 130 1.76 8.78 16.91
N ASN A 131 2.04 7.69 16.21
CA ASN A 131 3.24 6.88 16.38
C ASN A 131 4.47 7.56 15.76
N GLU A 132 5.64 6.93 15.86
CA GLU A 132 6.91 7.48 15.35
C GLU A 132 6.89 7.76 13.84
N ASP A 133 6.11 6.99 13.07
CA ASP A 133 5.91 7.18 11.64
C ASP A 133 4.94 8.32 11.28
N GLY A 134 4.40 9.04 12.27
CA GLY A 134 3.40 10.10 12.07
C GLY A 134 2.03 9.55 11.63
N MET A 135 1.71 8.33 12.04
CA MET A 135 0.45 7.62 11.78
C MET A 135 -0.33 7.43 13.10
N PRO A 136 -1.66 7.25 13.09
CA PRO A 136 -2.42 7.05 14.32
C PRO A 136 -1.94 5.84 15.13
N LYS A 137 -1.82 5.99 16.45
CA LYS A 137 -1.44 4.87 17.34
C LYS A 137 -2.55 3.84 17.48
N ASN A 138 -3.79 4.30 17.52
CA ASN A 138 -4.96 3.44 17.67
C ASN A 138 -5.19 2.62 16.39
N ALA A 139 -5.60 1.36 16.55
CA ALA A 139 -5.97 0.51 15.44
C ALA A 139 -7.40 0.80 14.94
N PHE A 140 -7.65 0.45 13.68
CA PHE A 140 -9.01 0.45 13.12
C PHE A 140 -9.94 -0.44 13.97
N PRO A 141 -11.21 -0.05 14.23
CA PRO A 141 -11.94 1.09 13.66
C PRO A 141 -11.87 2.40 14.47
N LYS A 142 -11.10 2.46 15.56
CA LYS A 142 -11.02 3.64 16.44
C LYS A 142 -9.75 4.47 16.22
N HIS A 143 -9.02 4.21 15.13
CA HIS A 143 -7.78 4.91 14.78
C HIS A 143 -7.95 6.41 14.58
N TRP A 144 -9.15 6.87 14.22
CA TRP A 144 -9.45 8.27 13.91
C TRP A 144 -9.57 9.17 15.14
N LYS A 145 -9.82 8.61 16.33
CA LYS A 145 -10.08 9.38 17.57
C LYS A 145 -8.78 9.62 18.33
N GLY A 146 -8.46 10.90 18.53
CA GLY A 146 -7.40 11.36 19.44
C GLY A 146 -7.96 11.99 20.71
N GLU A 147 -7.09 12.71 21.42
CA GLU A 147 -7.40 13.40 22.69
C GLU A 147 -7.61 14.91 22.45
N HIS A 148 -8.26 15.59 23.39
CA HIS A 148 -8.42 17.05 23.39
C HIS A 148 -9.03 17.62 22.09
N GLY A 149 -10.01 16.91 21.51
CA GLY A 149 -10.66 17.32 20.26
C GLY A 149 -9.80 17.17 19.00
N LEU A 150 -8.66 16.47 19.09
CA LEU A 150 -7.83 16.13 17.94
C LEU A 150 -8.33 14.82 17.28
N TYR A 151 -8.35 14.82 15.95
CA TYR A 151 -8.76 13.67 15.15
C TYR A 151 -7.77 13.37 14.01
N CYS A 152 -7.78 12.13 13.54
CA CYS A 152 -6.97 11.65 12.44
C CYS A 152 -7.86 11.17 11.29
N ALA A 153 -7.99 11.98 10.24
CA ALA A 153 -8.75 11.62 9.04
C ALA A 153 -7.81 11.17 7.91
N GLY A 154 -8.07 10.01 7.30
CA GLY A 154 -7.38 9.56 6.09
C GLY A 154 -5.99 8.96 6.30
N LEU A 155 -5.58 8.78 7.56
CA LEU A 155 -4.30 8.18 7.92
C LEU A 155 -4.40 6.66 8.14
N SER A 156 -5.54 6.04 7.87
CA SER A 156 -5.75 4.59 8.08
C SER A 156 -5.10 3.69 7.02
N ARG A 157 -4.53 4.26 5.94
CA ARG A 157 -4.04 3.52 4.75
C ARG A 157 -5.12 2.67 4.06
N ARG A 158 -6.40 2.90 4.35
CA ARG A 158 -7.55 2.20 3.74
C ARG A 158 -8.09 2.88 2.47
N GLY A 159 -7.36 3.85 1.92
CA GLY A 159 -7.75 4.60 0.72
C GLY A 159 -8.95 5.51 0.95
N LEU A 160 -9.59 5.98 -0.13
CA LEU A 160 -10.69 6.95 -0.07
C LEU A 160 -11.91 6.44 0.73
N PHE A 161 -12.17 5.14 0.71
CA PHE A 161 -13.21 4.54 1.55
C PHE A 161 -12.92 4.72 3.04
N GLY A 162 -11.67 4.53 3.45
CA GLY A 162 -11.23 4.81 4.82
C GLY A 162 -11.37 6.28 5.18
N VAL A 163 -10.98 7.19 4.29
CA VAL A 163 -11.11 8.65 4.51
C VAL A 163 -12.57 9.02 4.77
N LYS A 164 -13.51 8.47 3.99
CA LYS A 164 -14.95 8.67 4.19
C LYS A 164 -15.39 8.20 5.58
N PHE A 165 -15.05 6.97 5.94
CA PHE A 165 -15.41 6.41 7.24
C PHE A 165 -14.87 7.25 8.40
N ASP A 166 -13.62 7.69 8.29
CA ASP A 166 -12.99 8.55 9.30
C ASP A 166 -13.75 9.88 9.42
N ALA A 167 -14.09 10.52 8.30
CA ALA A 167 -14.81 11.79 8.29
C ALA A 167 -16.21 11.69 8.90
N GLU A 168 -16.97 10.63 8.58
CA GLU A 168 -18.30 10.38 9.16
C GLU A 168 -18.20 10.17 10.68
N ALA A 169 -17.26 9.33 11.13
CA ALA A 169 -17.09 9.06 12.56
C ALA A 169 -16.64 10.29 13.36
N ILE A 170 -15.77 11.12 12.78
CA ILE A 170 -15.34 12.39 13.38
C ILE A 170 -16.51 13.37 13.47
N ALA A 171 -17.31 13.51 12.41
CA ALA A 171 -18.45 14.42 12.38
C ALA A 171 -19.50 14.02 13.43
N ASP A 172 -19.82 12.72 13.54
CA ASP A 172 -20.75 12.20 14.55
C ASP A 172 -20.28 12.49 15.98
N ASP A 173 -18.98 12.31 16.23
CA ASP A 173 -18.39 12.55 17.54
C ASP A 173 -18.38 14.04 17.90
N ILE A 174 -18.02 14.93 16.97
CA ILE A 174 -18.12 16.38 17.15
C ILE A 174 -19.56 16.77 17.46
N ASN A 175 -20.54 16.28 16.68
CA ASN A 175 -21.94 16.59 16.89
C ASN A 175 -22.44 16.19 18.28
N ARG A 176 -22.06 14.99 18.76
CA ARG A 176 -22.40 14.55 20.12
C ARG A 176 -21.81 15.44 21.21
N ASN A 177 -20.60 15.96 21.01
CA ASN A 177 -19.93 16.82 21.98
C ASN A 177 -20.38 18.28 21.94
N LEU A 178 -21.08 18.73 20.90
CA LEU A 178 -21.66 20.08 20.81
C LEU A 178 -23.01 20.23 21.53
N HIS A 179 -23.66 19.10 21.88
CA HIS A 179 -24.97 19.07 22.54
C HIS A 179 -24.89 18.82 24.06
N TYR A 180 -23.71 19.00 24.66
CA TYR A 180 -23.45 19.05 26.09
C TYR A 180 -22.81 20.40 26.44
#